data_AF-A0A7Z9M6L4-F1
#
_entry.id   AF-A0A7Z9M6L4-F1
#
_cell.length_a   1.000
_cell.length_b   1.000
_cell.length_c   1.000
_cell.angle_alpha   90.00
_cell.angle_beta   90.00
_cell.angle_gamma   90.00
#
_symmetry.space_group_name_H-M   'P 1'
#
loop_
_entity.id
_entity.type
_entity.pdbx_description
1 polymer ?
#
loop_
_entity_poly.entity_id
_entity_poly.type
_entity_poly.pdbx_seq_one_letter_code
_entity_poly.pdbx_strand_id
1 'polypeptide(L)'
;MLKQNLEKPLTATHTFEKSRSQLDKAKKSDKNLIQFVDVELSFGSEPIYDGISFDVKAGEFIAILGPSGCGKSTSLRIMGGLLDISSGNVVIDGKSPKSAWKDISYVFQSARLVPWRNAIKNVTLGMELRSNEIKKDVMLQRSHELLSLVGLDNDMEKFPSMLSGGERQRVAIARALAVDPKIILMDEPFAALDLNTRQHLRNEIIAIWKKTRKTIVFVTHDIDEALILADRIVLLSDKPTRVLETIEINEKRPRIIEDTETLLSNRGKLTDLFKKMEKH
;
A
#
# COMPACT_ATOMS: atom_id res chain seq x y z
N MET A 1 -41.91 -59.07 0.91
CA MET A 1 -42.23 -57.80 1.59
C MET A 1 -41.05 -57.37 2.44
N LEU A 2 -40.74 -56.07 2.42
CA LEU A 2 -39.58 -55.40 3.02
C LEU A 2 -39.45 -55.52 4.55
N LYS A 3 -38.19 -55.55 5.05
CA LYS A 3 -37.54 -54.56 5.96
C LYS A 3 -36.11 -55.01 6.31
N GLN A 4 -35.08 -54.31 5.82
CA GLN A 4 -34.28 -53.25 6.48
C GLN A 4 -33.09 -53.77 7.32
N ASN A 5 -31.91 -53.77 6.69
CA ASN A 5 -30.60 -53.54 7.30
C ASN A 5 -29.76 -52.77 6.27
N LEU A 6 -29.32 -51.55 6.60
CA LEU A 6 -28.27 -50.82 5.87
C LEU A 6 -27.70 -49.75 6.81
N GLU A 7 -26.57 -50.10 7.41
CA GLU A 7 -25.64 -49.18 8.07
C GLU A 7 -25.06 -48.22 7.02
N LYS A 8 -24.97 -46.93 7.38
CA LYS A 8 -24.35 -45.87 6.57
C LYS A 8 -22.83 -45.91 6.73
N PRO A 9 -22.03 -45.80 5.65
CA PRO A 9 -20.63 -45.43 5.78
C PRO A 9 -20.46 -43.91 5.80
N LEU A 10 -19.64 -43.46 6.75
CA LEU A 10 -19.17 -42.08 6.94
C LEU A 10 -18.26 -41.66 5.76
N THR A 11 -18.56 -40.49 5.19
CA THR A 11 -17.85 -39.86 4.07
C THR A 11 -16.47 -39.35 4.47
N ALA A 12 -15.41 -40.03 4.01
CA ALA A 12 -14.01 -39.64 4.13
C ALA A 12 -13.52 -38.73 2.97
N THR A 13 -14.35 -37.82 2.48
CA THR A 13 -14.03 -36.95 1.33
C THR A 13 -13.81 -35.48 1.69
N HIS A 14 -14.10 -35.05 2.93
CA HIS A 14 -14.04 -33.63 3.32
C HIS A 14 -12.73 -33.16 3.96
N THR A 15 -11.78 -34.06 4.21
CA THR A 15 -10.54 -33.72 4.95
C THR A 15 -9.35 -33.41 4.04
N PHE A 16 -9.36 -33.84 2.77
CA PHE A 16 -8.22 -33.66 1.85
C PHE A 16 -8.27 -32.35 1.03
N GLU A 17 -9.44 -31.76 0.75
CA GLU A 17 -9.56 -30.48 0.01
C GLU A 17 -9.25 -29.24 0.86
N LYS A 18 -9.50 -29.30 2.17
CA LYS A 18 -9.15 -28.22 3.11
C LYS A 18 -7.64 -28.09 3.33
N SER A 19 -6.89 -29.19 3.24
CA SER A 19 -5.43 -29.17 3.35
C SER A 19 -4.77 -28.57 2.10
N ARG A 20 -5.24 -28.95 0.89
CA ARG A 20 -4.73 -28.43 -0.39
C ARG A 20 -4.97 -26.93 -0.57
N SER A 21 -6.16 -26.42 -0.18
CA SER A 21 -6.47 -24.99 -0.26
C SER A 21 -5.69 -24.11 0.74
N GLN A 22 -5.20 -24.67 1.85
CA GLN A 22 -4.29 -23.98 2.78
C GLN A 22 -2.83 -24.04 2.31
N LEU A 23 -2.39 -25.16 1.72
CA LEU A 23 -1.08 -25.31 1.09
C LEU A 23 -0.92 -24.45 -0.18
N ASP A 24 -1.99 -24.28 -0.97
CA ASP A 24 -2.01 -23.40 -2.15
C ASP A 24 -2.10 -21.91 -1.79
N LYS A 25 -2.69 -21.57 -0.63
CA LYS A 25 -2.64 -20.21 -0.07
C LYS A 25 -1.28 -19.88 0.53
N ALA A 26 -0.59 -20.85 1.12
CA ALA A 26 0.76 -20.69 1.65
C ALA A 26 1.82 -20.59 0.54
N LYS A 27 1.66 -21.30 -0.59
CA LYS A 27 2.61 -21.21 -1.74
C LYS A 27 2.47 -19.93 -2.58
N LYS A 28 1.36 -19.21 -2.49
CA LYS A 28 1.15 -17.96 -3.24
C LYS A 28 1.76 -16.72 -2.56
N SER A 29 2.19 -16.83 -1.30
CA SER A 29 2.63 -15.67 -0.50
C SER A 29 4.12 -15.31 -0.61
N ASP A 30 4.96 -16.13 -1.25
CA ASP A 30 6.39 -15.85 -1.42
C ASP A 30 6.78 -15.38 -2.84
N LYS A 31 5.80 -15.07 -3.70
CA LYS A 31 6.11 -14.43 -4.98
C LYS A 31 6.41 -12.94 -4.73
N ASN A 32 7.66 -12.55 -4.96
CA ASN A 32 8.04 -11.14 -5.02
C ASN A 32 7.25 -10.47 -6.14
N LEU A 33 6.40 -9.52 -5.76
CA LEU A 33 5.58 -8.73 -6.68
C LEU A 33 6.36 -7.55 -7.24
N ILE A 34 7.22 -6.94 -6.43
CA ILE A 34 8.12 -5.85 -6.83
C ILE A 34 9.54 -6.26 -6.46
N GLN A 35 10.50 -5.99 -7.35
CA GLN A 35 11.92 -6.25 -7.12
C GLN A 35 12.75 -5.09 -7.63
N PHE A 36 13.62 -4.57 -6.77
CA PHE A 36 14.73 -3.68 -7.10
C PHE A 36 16.00 -4.52 -7.05
N VAL A 37 16.76 -4.52 -8.13
CA VAL A 37 18.02 -5.27 -8.25
C VAL A 37 19.10 -4.30 -8.71
N ASP A 38 20.01 -4.00 -7.79
CA ASP A 38 21.19 -3.15 -7.95
C ASP A 38 20.87 -1.85 -8.69
N VAL A 39 19.79 -1.20 -8.26
CA VAL A 39 19.28 0.01 -8.93
C VAL A 39 20.18 1.19 -8.63
N GLU A 40 20.62 1.87 -9.68
CA GLU A 40 21.35 3.13 -9.59
C GLU A 40 20.51 4.26 -10.21
N LEU A 41 20.64 5.44 -9.63
CA LEU A 41 20.01 6.65 -10.13
C LEU A 41 20.77 7.87 -9.64
N SER A 42 21.05 8.79 -10.55
CA SER A 42 21.62 10.11 -10.21
C SER A 42 20.79 11.22 -10.84
N PHE A 43 20.64 12.34 -10.12
CA PHE A 43 20.13 13.59 -10.69
C PHE A 43 21.30 14.53 -10.96
N GLY A 44 21.69 14.64 -12.23
CA GLY A 44 22.94 15.33 -12.58
C GLY A 44 24.13 14.63 -11.96
N SER A 45 24.91 15.34 -11.15
CA SER A 45 26.06 14.79 -10.42
C SER A 45 25.72 14.23 -9.03
N GLU A 46 24.47 14.35 -8.57
CA GLU A 46 24.07 13.90 -7.24
C GLU A 46 23.54 12.45 -7.30
N PRO A 47 24.28 11.47 -6.74
CA PRO A 47 23.81 10.09 -6.66
C PRO A 47 22.66 9.98 -5.65
N ILE A 48 21.54 9.41 -6.10
CA ILE A 48 20.39 9.09 -5.26
C ILE A 48 20.45 7.62 -4.84
N TYR A 49 20.68 6.71 -5.79
CA TYR A 49 20.90 5.29 -5.51
C TYR A 49 22.23 4.84 -6.08
N ASP A 50 22.92 4.00 -5.31
CA ASP A 50 24.20 3.38 -5.65
C ASP A 50 24.09 1.88 -5.38
N GLY A 51 23.33 1.18 -6.24
CA GLY A 51 23.09 -0.26 -6.15
C GLY A 51 22.05 -0.67 -5.09
N ILE A 52 20.90 0.01 -5.02
CA ILE A 52 19.86 -0.35 -4.03
C ILE A 52 19.08 -1.60 -4.47
N SER A 53 18.93 -2.55 -3.55
CA SER A 53 18.22 -3.82 -3.75
C SER A 53 17.22 -4.09 -2.62
N PHE A 54 15.96 -4.35 -2.97
CA PHE A 54 14.91 -4.80 -2.05
C PHE A 54 13.71 -5.37 -2.82
N ASP A 55 12.82 -6.07 -2.13
CA ASP A 55 11.64 -6.69 -2.71
C ASP A 55 10.35 -6.29 -1.96
N VAL A 56 9.20 -6.54 -2.58
CA VAL A 56 7.88 -6.47 -1.95
C VAL A 56 7.08 -7.72 -2.33
N LYS A 57 6.49 -8.39 -1.34
CA LYS A 57 5.68 -9.60 -1.53
C LYS A 57 4.25 -9.25 -1.96
N ALA A 58 3.61 -10.15 -2.68
CA ALA A 58 2.21 -9.99 -3.07
C ALA A 58 1.28 -9.98 -1.82
N GLY A 59 0.40 -8.99 -1.74
CA GLY A 59 -0.54 -8.79 -0.62
C GLY A 59 0.08 -8.20 0.66
N GLU A 60 1.37 -7.87 0.64
CA GLU A 60 2.08 -7.24 1.75
C GLU A 60 1.69 -5.76 1.92
N PHE A 61 1.65 -5.28 3.17
CA PHE A 61 1.65 -3.86 3.49
C PHE A 61 3.06 -3.47 3.91
N ILE A 62 3.85 -2.87 3.04
CA ILE A 62 5.25 -2.53 3.31
C ILE A 62 5.43 -1.02 3.53
N ALA A 63 6.23 -0.66 4.53
CA ALA A 63 6.69 0.71 4.76
C ALA A 63 8.12 0.88 4.22
N ILE A 64 8.35 1.93 3.46
CA ILE A 64 9.69 2.45 3.19
C ILE A 64 9.90 3.64 4.11
N LEU A 65 10.81 3.49 5.05
CA LEU A 65 11.06 4.44 6.14
C LEU A 65 12.46 5.02 5.99
N GLY A 66 12.63 6.32 6.26
CA GLY A 66 13.93 6.98 6.20
C GLY A 66 13.82 8.50 6.33
N PRO A 67 14.95 9.22 6.44
CA PRO A 67 14.97 10.68 6.62
C PRO A 67 14.40 11.43 5.41
N SER A 68 14.06 12.70 5.59
CA SER A 68 13.59 13.54 4.47
C SER A 68 14.67 13.63 3.40
N GLY A 69 14.28 13.59 2.12
CA GLY A 69 15.22 13.72 1.01
C GLY A 69 15.94 12.44 0.60
N CYS A 70 15.94 11.35 1.38
CA CYS A 70 16.67 10.12 1.03
C CYS A 70 16.13 9.31 -0.17
N GLY A 71 15.23 9.86 -0.99
CA GLY A 71 14.74 9.17 -2.18
C GLY A 71 13.58 8.20 -1.96
N LYS A 72 12.87 8.21 -0.82
CA LYS A 72 11.68 7.36 -0.64
C LYS A 72 10.62 7.57 -1.74
N SER A 73 10.22 8.82 -1.98
CA SER A 73 9.27 9.17 -3.04
C SER A 73 9.84 8.89 -4.44
N THR A 74 11.17 8.91 -4.59
CA THR A 74 11.86 8.48 -5.81
C THR A 74 11.64 6.99 -6.08
N SER A 75 11.70 6.13 -5.06
CA SER A 75 11.41 4.70 -5.19
C SER A 75 9.97 4.47 -5.68
N LEU A 76 9.00 5.21 -5.13
CA LEU A 76 7.61 5.12 -5.59
C LEU A 76 7.43 5.60 -7.04
N ARG A 77 8.13 6.67 -7.44
CA ARG A 77 8.07 7.17 -8.83
C ARG A 77 8.64 6.15 -9.81
N ILE A 78 9.74 5.49 -9.46
CA ILE A 78 10.31 4.40 -10.26
C ILE A 78 9.31 3.24 -10.37
N MET A 79 8.73 2.78 -9.25
CA MET A 79 7.71 1.73 -9.26
C MET A 79 6.50 2.12 -10.12
N GLY A 80 6.07 3.39 -10.06
CA GLY A 80 4.95 3.90 -10.85
C GLY A 80 5.27 4.11 -12.34
N GLY A 81 6.51 3.87 -12.78
CA GLY A 81 6.96 4.14 -14.15
C GLY A 81 7.02 5.64 -14.49
N LEU A 82 7.07 6.50 -13.48
CA LEU A 82 7.13 7.97 -13.59
C LEU A 82 8.58 8.49 -13.67
N LEU A 83 9.55 7.64 -13.36
CA LEU A 83 10.96 7.97 -13.39
C LEU A 83 11.76 6.75 -13.86
N ASP A 84 12.67 6.96 -14.82
CA ASP A 84 13.58 5.93 -15.30
C ASP A 84 14.82 5.84 -14.39
N ILE A 85 15.37 4.65 -14.28
CA ILE A 85 16.62 4.35 -13.55
C ILE A 85 17.84 4.57 -14.45
N SER A 86 19.01 4.78 -13.85
CA SER A 86 20.27 4.90 -14.60
C SER A 86 20.87 3.53 -14.94
N SER A 87 20.83 2.59 -13.99
CA SER A 87 21.29 1.21 -14.17
C SER A 87 20.55 0.27 -13.20
N GLY A 88 20.83 -1.03 -13.30
CA GLY A 88 20.12 -2.07 -12.54
C GLY A 88 18.79 -2.46 -13.18
N ASN A 89 17.89 -3.05 -12.38
CA ASN A 89 16.60 -3.52 -12.87
C ASN A 89 15.49 -3.35 -11.84
N VAL A 90 14.29 -2.99 -12.33
CA VAL A 90 13.07 -2.97 -11.53
C VAL A 90 12.01 -3.82 -12.22
N VAL A 91 11.46 -4.80 -11.49
CA VAL A 91 10.45 -5.73 -12.00
C VAL A 91 9.19 -5.65 -11.16
N ILE A 92 8.04 -5.56 -11.83
CA ILE A 92 6.71 -5.52 -11.21
C ILE A 92 5.82 -6.58 -11.84
N ASP A 93 5.49 -7.63 -11.07
CA ASP A 93 4.75 -8.82 -11.53
C ASP A 93 5.31 -9.41 -12.84
N GLY A 94 6.64 -9.46 -12.96
CA GLY A 94 7.34 -9.94 -14.15
C GLY A 94 7.40 -8.95 -15.33
N LYS A 95 6.94 -7.70 -15.15
CA LYS A 95 6.92 -6.64 -16.17
C LYS A 95 7.84 -5.49 -15.77
N SER A 96 8.18 -4.62 -16.72
CA SER A 96 8.77 -3.31 -16.39
C SER A 96 7.75 -2.38 -15.71
N PRO A 97 8.18 -1.35 -14.96
CA PRO A 97 7.28 -0.40 -14.33
C PRO A 97 6.32 0.28 -15.32
N LYS A 98 6.82 0.68 -16.50
CA LYS A 98 6.00 1.27 -17.57
C LYS A 98 4.91 0.33 -18.06
N SER A 99 5.21 -0.97 -18.20
CA SER A 99 4.24 -1.97 -18.64
C SER A 99 3.25 -2.37 -17.53
N ALA A 100 3.62 -2.22 -16.26
CA ALA A 100 2.78 -2.53 -15.11
C ALA A 100 1.82 -1.38 -14.71
N TRP A 101 1.87 -0.21 -15.37
CA TRP A 101 1.14 0.99 -14.93
C TRP A 101 -0.36 0.79 -14.67
N LYS A 102 -1.03 -0.10 -15.43
CA LYS A 102 -2.45 -0.43 -15.26
C LYS A 102 -2.73 -1.16 -13.94
N ASP A 103 -1.76 -1.93 -13.45
CA ASP A 103 -1.84 -2.71 -12.21
C ASP A 103 -1.57 -1.83 -10.97
N ILE A 104 -1.16 -0.56 -11.16
CA ILE A 104 -0.70 0.35 -10.10
C ILE A 104 -1.66 1.53 -9.95
N SER A 105 -1.83 2.00 -8.71
CA SER A 105 -2.42 3.30 -8.39
C SER A 105 -1.48 4.09 -7.47
N TYR A 106 -1.55 5.42 -7.55
CA TYR A 106 -0.68 6.31 -6.78
C TYR A 106 -1.53 7.27 -5.94
N VAL A 107 -1.27 7.30 -4.65
CA VAL A 107 -1.80 8.29 -3.68
C VAL A 107 -0.65 9.22 -3.34
N PHE A 108 -0.77 10.47 -3.77
CA PHE A 108 0.26 11.47 -3.55
C PHE A 108 0.11 12.14 -2.18
N GLN A 109 1.20 12.76 -1.69
CA GLN A 109 1.23 13.56 -0.46
C GLN A 109 0.21 14.72 -0.50
N SER A 110 0.13 15.42 -1.62
CA SER A 110 -1.00 16.30 -1.93
C SER A 110 -2.05 15.52 -2.68
N ALA A 111 -3.30 15.56 -2.21
CA ALA A 111 -4.44 14.81 -2.77
C ALA A 111 -4.62 14.98 -4.30
N ARG A 112 -4.15 16.09 -4.89
CA ARG A 112 -4.19 16.35 -6.35
C ARG A 112 -5.57 16.01 -6.96
N LEU A 113 -6.64 16.43 -6.30
CA LEU A 113 -7.99 16.32 -6.84
C LEU A 113 -8.15 17.32 -7.99
N VAL A 114 -8.91 16.96 -9.02
CA VAL A 114 -9.21 17.91 -10.10
C VAL A 114 -10.28 18.89 -9.62
N PRO A 115 -10.01 20.22 -9.64
CA PRO A 115 -10.80 21.20 -8.90
C PRO A 115 -12.21 21.42 -9.49
N TRP A 116 -12.42 21.13 -10.77
CA TRP A 116 -13.71 21.26 -11.46
C TRP A 116 -14.61 20.02 -11.36
N ARG A 117 -14.22 19.00 -10.59
CA ARG A 117 -15.05 17.83 -10.30
C ARG A 117 -15.30 17.73 -8.81
N ASN A 118 -16.51 17.35 -8.41
CA ASN A 118 -16.80 17.00 -7.02
C ASN A 118 -16.12 15.69 -6.58
N ALA A 119 -16.27 15.30 -5.32
CA ALA A 119 -15.64 14.10 -4.76
C ALA A 119 -15.99 12.84 -5.55
N ILE A 120 -17.27 12.57 -5.83
CA ILE A 120 -17.69 11.39 -6.59
C ILE A 120 -17.12 11.37 -8.01
N LYS A 121 -17.12 12.50 -8.72
CA LYS A 121 -16.54 12.59 -10.07
C LYS A 121 -15.01 12.51 -10.05
N ASN A 122 -14.36 12.89 -8.95
CA ASN A 122 -12.93 12.65 -8.76
C ASN A 122 -12.63 11.16 -8.62
N VAL A 123 -13.43 10.42 -7.85
CA VAL A 123 -13.28 8.96 -7.70
C VAL A 123 -13.54 8.24 -9.02
N THR A 124 -14.59 8.64 -9.74
CA THR A 124 -14.96 8.06 -11.04
C THR A 124 -13.92 8.31 -12.14
N LEU A 125 -13.16 9.41 -12.06
CA LEU A 125 -12.21 9.85 -13.10
C LEU A 125 -11.24 8.74 -13.55
N GLY A 126 -10.69 7.98 -12.61
CA GLY A 126 -9.71 6.93 -12.94
C GLY A 126 -10.33 5.81 -13.79
N MET A 127 -11.59 5.46 -13.55
CA MET A 127 -12.31 4.43 -14.31
C MET A 127 -12.64 4.93 -15.72
N GLU A 128 -13.10 6.18 -15.85
CA GLU A 128 -13.39 6.82 -17.15
C GLU A 128 -12.14 6.86 -18.06
N LEU A 129 -10.97 7.11 -17.49
CA LEU A 129 -9.71 7.20 -18.25
C LEU A 129 -9.12 5.83 -18.61
N ARG A 130 -9.41 4.77 -17.84
CA ARG A 130 -8.81 3.44 -18.02
C ARG A 130 -9.69 2.49 -18.82
N SER A 131 -11.00 2.71 -18.85
CA SER A 131 -11.92 1.79 -19.50
C SER A 131 -13.06 2.52 -20.19
N ASN A 132 -13.23 2.19 -21.47
CA ASN A 132 -14.43 2.54 -22.24
C ASN A 132 -15.56 1.50 -22.06
N GLU A 133 -15.32 0.44 -21.29
CA GLU A 133 -16.19 -0.74 -21.20
C GLU A 133 -17.04 -0.74 -19.92
N ILE A 134 -16.62 -0.02 -18.87
CA ILE A 134 -17.39 0.06 -17.63
C ILE A 134 -18.58 1.02 -17.84
N LYS A 135 -19.79 0.51 -17.66
CA LYS A 135 -21.01 1.32 -17.73
C LYS A 135 -20.98 2.43 -16.67
N LYS A 136 -21.52 3.59 -17.01
CA LYS A 136 -21.57 4.77 -16.12
C LYS A 136 -22.19 4.48 -14.76
N ASP A 137 -23.29 3.72 -14.71
CA ASP A 137 -23.97 3.40 -13.45
C ASP A 137 -23.11 2.51 -12.54
N VAL A 138 -22.35 1.58 -13.13
CA VAL A 138 -21.40 0.72 -12.38
C VAL A 138 -20.26 1.54 -11.81
N MET A 139 -19.73 2.50 -12.58
CA MET A 139 -18.71 3.43 -12.09
C MET A 139 -19.23 4.27 -10.93
N LEU A 140 -20.44 4.83 -11.04
CA LEU A 140 -21.05 5.64 -9.98
C LEU A 140 -21.28 4.80 -8.72
N GLN A 141 -21.87 3.62 -8.85
CA GLN A 141 -22.10 2.72 -7.72
C GLN A 141 -20.80 2.39 -7.00
N ARG A 142 -19.75 2.01 -7.74
CA ARG A 142 -18.43 1.72 -7.16
C ARG A 142 -17.83 2.95 -6.47
N SER A 143 -17.97 4.14 -7.05
CA SER A 143 -17.49 5.39 -6.44
C SER A 143 -18.24 5.71 -5.15
N HIS A 144 -19.55 5.49 -5.09
CA HIS A 144 -20.34 5.62 -3.86
C HIS A 144 -19.83 4.67 -2.78
N GLU A 145 -19.72 3.37 -3.07
CA GLU A 145 -19.24 2.37 -2.13
C GLU A 145 -17.85 2.71 -1.56
N LEU A 146 -16.95 3.23 -2.40
CA LEU A 146 -15.61 3.62 -1.98
C LEU A 146 -15.59 4.91 -1.15
N LEU A 147 -16.46 5.87 -1.44
CA LEU A 147 -16.59 7.09 -0.63
C LEU A 147 -17.20 6.80 0.74
N SER A 148 -18.20 5.91 0.80
CA SER A 148 -18.74 5.40 2.06
C SER A 148 -17.69 4.65 2.87
N LEU A 149 -16.84 3.86 2.21
CA LEU A 149 -15.76 3.11 2.86
C LEU A 149 -14.71 4.00 3.53
N VAL A 150 -14.54 5.24 3.06
CA VAL A 150 -13.66 6.26 3.65
C VAL A 150 -14.44 7.33 4.44
N GLY A 151 -15.69 7.04 4.82
CA GLY A 151 -16.49 7.89 5.69
C GLY A 151 -16.84 9.26 5.09
N LEU A 152 -17.13 9.32 3.78
CA LEU A 152 -17.51 10.53 3.05
C LEU A 152 -18.94 10.48 2.50
N ASP A 153 -19.84 9.72 3.14
CA ASP A 153 -21.23 9.56 2.71
C ASP A 153 -21.97 10.88 2.45
N ASN A 154 -21.74 11.86 3.32
CA ASN A 154 -22.43 13.16 3.26
C ASN A 154 -21.70 14.20 2.38
N ASP A 155 -20.50 13.88 1.88
CA ASP A 155 -19.59 14.84 1.25
C ASP A 155 -19.28 14.51 -0.22
N MET A 156 -19.97 13.52 -0.79
CA MET A 156 -19.71 13.00 -2.14
C MET A 156 -19.90 14.05 -3.26
N GLU A 157 -20.77 15.04 -3.04
CA GLU A 157 -21.07 16.09 -4.00
C GLU A 157 -20.24 17.38 -3.78
N LYS A 158 -19.43 17.45 -2.72
CA LYS A 158 -18.58 18.62 -2.45
C LYS A 158 -17.43 18.71 -3.45
N PHE A 159 -17.11 19.93 -3.85
CA PHE A 159 -15.92 20.24 -4.65
C PHE A 159 -14.66 20.30 -3.78
N PRO A 160 -13.45 20.08 -4.33
CA PRO A 160 -12.21 20.07 -3.55
C PRO A 160 -11.96 21.33 -2.69
N SER A 161 -12.46 22.49 -3.11
CA SER A 161 -12.39 23.74 -2.35
C SER A 161 -13.28 23.77 -1.09
N MET A 162 -14.31 22.92 -1.05
CA MET A 162 -15.26 22.78 0.07
C MET A 162 -14.87 21.67 1.04
N LEU A 163 -13.87 20.86 0.68
CA LEU A 163 -13.40 19.74 1.48
C LEU A 163 -12.25 20.17 2.41
N SER A 164 -12.19 19.59 3.61
CA SER A 164 -11.02 19.70 4.48
C SER A 164 -9.79 18.98 3.88
N GLY A 165 -8.60 19.21 4.42
CA GLY A 165 -7.38 18.51 3.98
C GLY A 165 -7.52 16.99 4.08
N GLY A 166 -8.08 16.50 5.19
CA GLY A 166 -8.33 15.07 5.41
C GLY A 166 -9.41 14.50 4.51
N GLU A 167 -10.49 15.23 4.26
CA GLU A 167 -11.50 14.80 3.29
C GLU A 167 -10.91 14.69 1.87
N ARG A 168 -10.10 15.67 1.43
CA ARG A 168 -9.44 15.60 0.13
C ARG A 168 -8.55 14.36 0.01
N GLN A 169 -7.82 14.03 1.07
CA GLN A 169 -6.95 12.85 1.09
C GLN A 169 -7.75 11.55 1.02
N ARG A 170 -8.88 11.46 1.74
CA ARG A 170 -9.81 10.32 1.68
C ARG A 170 -10.40 10.13 0.29
N VAL A 171 -10.79 11.22 -0.39
CA VAL A 171 -11.19 11.16 -1.81
C VAL A 171 -10.06 10.66 -2.71
N ALA A 172 -8.80 11.07 -2.47
CA ALA A 172 -7.66 10.61 -3.26
C ALA A 172 -7.41 9.10 -3.10
N ILE A 173 -7.57 8.56 -1.90
CA ILE A 173 -7.49 7.12 -1.61
C ILE A 173 -8.63 6.36 -2.29
N ALA A 174 -9.87 6.83 -2.16
CA ALA A 174 -11.02 6.23 -2.84
C ALA A 174 -10.82 6.21 -4.37
N ARG A 175 -10.32 7.31 -4.95
CA ARG A 175 -9.97 7.39 -6.38
C ARG A 175 -8.90 6.37 -6.80
N ALA A 176 -7.88 6.14 -5.96
CA ALA A 176 -6.85 5.14 -6.23
C ALA A 176 -7.42 3.71 -6.21
N LEU A 177 -8.39 3.43 -5.32
CA LEU A 177 -9.05 2.12 -5.20
C LEU A 177 -10.09 1.85 -6.29
N ALA A 178 -10.66 2.91 -6.87
CA ALA A 178 -11.71 2.80 -7.90
C ALA A 178 -11.26 2.04 -9.15
N VAL A 179 -9.98 2.14 -9.51
CA VAL A 179 -9.41 1.49 -10.69
C VAL A 179 -8.97 0.03 -10.46
N ASP A 180 -9.36 -0.55 -9.32
CA ASP A 180 -9.04 -1.92 -8.91
C ASP A 180 -7.57 -2.33 -9.03
N PRO A 181 -6.62 -1.55 -8.50
CA PRO A 181 -5.20 -1.81 -8.68
C PRO A 181 -4.76 -3.10 -7.95
N LYS A 182 -3.68 -3.72 -8.42
CA LYS A 182 -2.97 -4.77 -7.64
C LYS A 182 -2.07 -4.14 -6.58
N ILE A 183 -1.48 -2.99 -6.90
CA ILE A 183 -0.49 -2.27 -6.08
C ILE A 183 -0.97 -0.84 -5.83
N ILE A 184 -0.91 -0.41 -4.58
CA ILE A 184 -1.18 0.97 -4.18
C ILE A 184 0.10 1.57 -3.63
N LEU A 185 0.60 2.61 -4.30
CA LEU A 185 1.76 3.39 -3.88
C LEU A 185 1.27 4.62 -3.12
N MET A 186 1.71 4.85 -1.89
CA MET A 186 1.27 5.98 -1.07
C MET A 186 2.46 6.83 -0.59
N ASP A 187 2.46 8.11 -0.94
CA ASP A 187 3.52 9.06 -0.63
C ASP A 187 3.10 9.95 0.54
N GLU A 188 3.63 9.68 1.74
CA GLU A 188 3.28 10.39 3.00
C GLU A 188 1.77 10.68 3.17
N PRO A 189 0.91 9.66 3.12
CA PRO A 189 -0.54 9.86 3.02
C PRO A 189 -1.18 10.48 4.28
N PHE A 190 -0.43 10.62 5.37
CA PHE A 190 -0.90 11.01 6.70
C PHE A 190 -0.30 12.32 7.23
N ALA A 191 0.74 12.85 6.58
CA ALA A 191 1.57 13.92 7.12
C ALA A 191 0.81 15.23 7.37
N ALA A 192 -0.16 15.56 6.52
CA ALA A 192 -0.93 16.80 6.59
C ALA A 192 -2.21 16.71 7.45
N LEU A 193 -2.39 15.63 8.21
CA LEU A 193 -3.63 15.35 8.96
C LEU A 193 -3.46 15.61 10.45
N ASP A 194 -4.51 16.13 11.09
CA ASP A 194 -4.62 16.18 12.55
C ASP A 194 -4.69 14.76 13.15
N LEU A 195 -4.43 14.65 14.46
CA LEU A 195 -4.29 13.36 15.14
C LEU A 195 -5.53 12.46 14.99
N ASN A 196 -6.74 13.00 15.17
CA ASN A 196 -7.97 12.22 15.11
C ASN A 196 -8.24 11.75 13.68
N THR A 197 -8.14 12.65 12.71
CA THR A 197 -8.33 12.29 11.29
C THR A 197 -7.29 11.28 10.83
N ARG A 198 -6.03 11.42 11.28
CA ARG A 198 -4.94 10.48 11.00
C ARG A 198 -5.25 9.08 11.52
N GLN A 199 -5.64 8.96 12.79
CA GLN A 199 -5.98 7.68 13.40
C GLN A 199 -7.15 7.01 12.68
N HIS A 200 -8.18 7.78 12.35
CA HIS A 200 -9.34 7.29 11.62
C HIS A 200 -8.93 6.73 10.25
N LEU A 201 -8.18 7.50 9.46
CA LEU A 201 -7.74 7.10 8.12
C LEU A 201 -6.83 5.86 8.14
N ARG A 202 -5.97 5.73 9.15
CA ARG A 202 -5.12 4.54 9.35
C ARG A 202 -5.97 3.29 9.55
N ASN A 203 -7.01 3.37 10.37
CA ASN A 203 -7.93 2.26 10.61
C ASN A 203 -8.70 1.87 9.33
N GLU A 204 -9.16 2.86 8.56
CA GLU A 204 -9.81 2.63 7.27
C GLU A 204 -8.88 1.92 6.28
N ILE A 205 -7.63 2.38 6.12
CA ILE A 205 -6.66 1.74 5.22
C ILE A 205 -6.36 0.31 5.66
N ILE A 206 -6.21 0.05 6.96
CA ILE A 206 -6.05 -1.32 7.48
C ILE A 206 -7.28 -2.17 7.12
N ALA A 207 -8.50 -1.65 7.29
CA ALA A 207 -9.72 -2.38 6.98
C ALA A 207 -9.82 -2.70 5.48
N ILE A 208 -9.52 -1.73 4.62
CA ILE A 208 -9.45 -1.87 3.16
C ILE A 208 -8.43 -2.94 2.78
N TRP A 209 -7.22 -2.87 3.35
CA TRP A 209 -6.16 -3.84 3.09
C TRP A 209 -6.56 -5.24 3.54
N LYS A 210 -7.14 -5.41 4.74
CA LYS A 210 -7.62 -6.70 5.25
C LYS A 210 -8.67 -7.32 4.32
N LYS A 211 -9.59 -6.50 3.78
CA LYS A 211 -10.67 -6.95 2.89
C LYS A 211 -10.18 -7.30 1.48
N THR A 212 -9.27 -6.50 0.93
CA THR A 212 -8.86 -6.60 -0.48
C THR A 212 -7.58 -7.39 -0.70
N ARG A 213 -6.70 -7.46 0.32
CA ARG A 213 -5.37 -8.07 0.26
C ARG A 213 -4.53 -7.58 -0.94
N LYS A 214 -4.74 -6.33 -1.35
CA LYS A 214 -3.89 -5.62 -2.32
C LYS A 214 -2.52 -5.35 -1.70
N THR A 215 -1.48 -5.25 -2.53
CA THR A 215 -0.16 -4.83 -2.06
C THR A 215 -0.17 -3.32 -1.83
N ILE A 216 0.26 -2.88 -0.65
CA ILE A 216 0.42 -1.46 -0.34
C ILE A 216 1.89 -1.19 -0.07
N VAL A 217 2.47 -0.27 -0.84
CA VAL A 217 3.79 0.30 -0.57
C VAL A 217 3.55 1.73 -0.15
N PHE A 218 3.90 2.08 1.08
CA PHE A 218 3.85 3.47 1.50
C PHE A 218 5.20 3.94 1.98
N VAL A 219 5.47 5.22 1.76
CA VAL A 219 6.63 5.89 2.31
C VAL A 219 6.19 6.80 3.44
N THR A 220 6.97 6.81 4.52
CA THR A 220 6.78 7.72 5.65
C THR A 220 8.14 8.05 6.26
N HIS A 221 8.17 9.11 7.06
CA HIS A 221 9.28 9.41 7.97
C HIS A 221 8.87 9.18 9.44
N ASP A 222 7.61 8.77 9.69
CA ASP A 222 7.07 8.50 11.02
C ASP A 222 7.25 7.01 11.37
N ILE A 223 8.03 6.76 12.43
CA ILE A 223 8.33 5.41 12.94
C ILE A 223 7.06 4.70 13.43
N ASP A 224 6.18 5.43 14.13
CA ASP A 224 4.98 4.87 14.73
C ASP A 224 3.95 4.50 13.66
N GLU A 225 3.89 5.26 12.57
CA GLU A 225 3.12 4.89 11.38
C GLU A 225 3.61 3.58 10.78
N ALA A 226 4.92 3.44 10.56
CA ALA A 226 5.52 2.24 10.00
C ALA A 226 5.23 1.00 10.88
N LEU A 227 5.44 1.09 12.19
CA LEU A 227 5.23 -0.02 13.13
C LEU A 227 3.78 -0.48 13.22
N ILE A 228 2.84 0.45 13.21
CA ILE A 228 1.41 0.11 13.35
C ILE A 228 0.83 -0.42 12.03
N LEU A 229 1.28 0.09 10.88
CA LEU A 229 0.67 -0.21 9.59
C LEU A 229 1.33 -1.36 8.84
N ALA A 230 2.66 -1.51 8.90
CA ALA A 230 3.39 -2.35 7.96
C ALA A 230 3.59 -3.80 8.43
N ASP A 231 3.51 -4.77 7.54
CA ASP A 231 4.02 -6.14 7.77
C ASP A 231 5.55 -6.16 7.78
N ARG A 232 6.18 -5.27 7.00
CA ARG A 232 7.63 -5.14 6.90
C ARG A 232 8.05 -3.68 6.69
N ILE A 233 9.16 -3.29 7.28
CA ILE A 233 9.73 -1.95 7.18
C ILE A 233 11.08 -2.07 6.51
N VAL A 234 11.27 -1.39 5.38
CA VAL A 234 12.56 -1.22 4.71
C VAL A 234 13.10 0.14 5.14
N LEU A 235 14.16 0.13 5.96
CA LEU A 235 14.81 1.33 6.45
C LEU A 235 15.89 1.78 5.46
N LEU A 236 15.76 3.00 4.98
CA LEU A 236 16.71 3.64 4.06
C LEU A 236 17.66 4.58 4.79
N SER A 237 18.92 4.60 4.36
CA SER A 237 19.93 5.59 4.77
C SER A 237 19.68 6.97 4.15
N ASP A 238 20.53 7.95 4.46
CA ASP A 238 20.66 9.15 3.63
C ASP A 238 21.36 8.85 2.29
N LYS A 239 21.41 9.83 1.38
CA LYS A 239 22.03 9.72 0.05
C LYS A 239 23.56 9.51 0.15
N PRO A 240 24.16 8.67 -0.72
CA PRO A 240 23.51 7.75 -1.64
C PRO A 240 22.74 6.68 -0.88
N THR A 241 21.46 6.51 -1.24
CA THR A 241 20.50 5.78 -0.45
C THR A 241 20.73 4.28 -0.54
N ARG A 242 20.85 3.64 0.62
CA ARG A 242 21.02 2.20 0.80
C ARG A 242 19.95 1.65 1.73
N VAL A 243 19.67 0.35 1.64
CA VAL A 243 18.86 -0.35 2.64
C VAL A 243 19.76 -0.63 3.84
N LEU A 244 19.46 0.01 4.98
CA LEU A 244 20.17 -0.22 6.24
C LEU A 244 19.66 -1.46 6.93
N GLU A 245 18.35 -1.65 6.91
CA GLU A 245 17.70 -2.74 7.61
C GLU A 245 16.35 -3.08 7.01
N THR A 246 15.93 -4.32 7.18
CA THR A 246 14.56 -4.76 6.91
C THR A 246 14.00 -5.42 8.16
N ILE A 247 12.91 -4.89 8.69
CA ILE A 247 12.28 -5.35 9.95
C ILE A 247 10.92 -5.94 9.63
N GLU A 248 10.68 -7.19 10.02
CA GLU A 248 9.37 -7.83 9.94
C GLU A 248 8.56 -7.57 11.22
N ILE A 249 7.28 -7.25 11.07
CA ILE A 249 6.36 -6.97 12.18
C ILE A 249 5.28 -8.05 12.22
N ASN A 250 5.43 -8.98 13.15
CA ASN A 250 4.60 -10.19 13.25
C ASN A 250 3.34 -10.00 14.12
N GLU A 251 3.28 -8.89 14.86
CA GLU A 251 2.16 -8.54 15.72
C GLU A 251 0.89 -8.33 14.89
N LYS A 252 -0.24 -8.83 15.40
CA LYS A 252 -1.53 -8.68 14.73
C LYS A 252 -2.04 -7.24 14.83
N ARG A 253 -2.77 -6.79 13.80
CA ARG A 253 -3.45 -5.49 13.78
C ARG A 253 -4.88 -5.60 14.36
N PRO A 254 -5.40 -4.60 15.10
CA PRO A 254 -4.78 -3.30 15.38
C PRO A 254 -3.61 -3.41 16.35
N ARG A 255 -2.60 -2.57 16.16
CA ARG A 255 -1.39 -2.53 17.00
C ARG A 255 -1.40 -1.28 17.84
N ILE A 256 -1.09 -1.45 19.11
CA ILE A 256 -0.77 -0.39 20.05
C ILE A 256 0.69 -0.66 20.43
N ILE A 257 1.56 0.32 20.21
CA ILE A 257 3.00 0.11 20.33
C ILE A 257 3.36 -0.26 21.76
N GLU A 258 2.70 0.39 22.72
CA GLU A 258 2.91 0.25 24.14
C GLU A 258 2.49 -1.13 24.70
N ASP A 259 1.68 -1.89 23.96
CA ASP A 259 1.15 -3.18 24.42
C ASP A 259 2.15 -4.34 24.27
N THR A 260 3.20 -4.18 23.46
CA THR A 260 4.11 -5.28 23.12
C THR A 260 5.57 -4.87 23.26
N GLU A 261 6.34 -5.62 24.05
CA GLU A 261 7.79 -5.38 24.23
C GLU A 261 8.56 -5.38 22.90
N THR A 262 8.17 -6.25 21.97
CA THR A 262 8.77 -6.32 20.63
C THR A 262 8.56 -5.04 19.83
N LEU A 263 7.36 -4.44 19.88
CA LEU A 263 7.08 -3.17 19.20
C LEU A 263 7.84 -2.01 19.85
N LEU A 264 7.92 -1.97 21.18
CA LEU A 264 8.73 -0.99 21.92
C LEU A 264 10.22 -1.11 21.57
N SER A 265 10.74 -2.34 21.52
CA SER A 265 12.13 -2.61 21.12
C SER A 265 12.39 -2.16 19.69
N ASN A 266 11.52 -2.49 18.75
CA ASN A 266 11.62 -2.07 17.34
C ASN A 266 11.56 -0.54 17.22
N ARG A 267 10.68 0.14 17.97
CA ARG A 267 10.62 1.61 18.03
C ARG A 267 11.93 2.21 18.54
N GLY A 268 12.48 1.68 19.64
CA GLY A 268 13.76 2.13 20.19
C GLY A 268 14.88 1.98 19.16
N LYS A 269 14.98 0.79 18.55
CA LYS A 269 15.97 0.48 17.51
C LYS A 269 15.88 1.43 16.32
N LEU A 270 14.67 1.63 15.77
CA LEU A 270 14.43 2.53 14.65
C LEU A 270 14.76 3.98 15.02
N THR A 271 14.40 4.42 16.22
CA THR A 271 14.71 5.77 16.72
C THR A 271 16.21 5.99 16.82
N ASP A 272 16.97 5.01 17.31
CA ASP A 272 18.42 5.10 17.42
C ASP A 272 19.10 5.13 16.04
N LEU A 273 18.60 4.34 15.08
CA LEU A 273 19.08 4.37 13.71
C LEU A 273 18.79 5.72 13.04
N PHE A 274 17.58 6.27 13.21
CA PHE A 274 17.23 7.61 12.71
C PHE A 274 18.12 8.71 13.29
N LYS A 275 18.32 8.72 14.61
CA LYS A 275 19.19 9.70 15.27
C LYS A 275 20.64 9.62 14.81
N LYS A 276 21.13 8.45 14.42
CA LYS A 276 22.48 8.30 13.85
C LYS A 276 22.57 8.92 12.45
N MET A 277 21.49 8.92 11.68
CA MET A 277 21.45 9.52 10.35
C MET A 277 21.39 11.05 10.38
N GLU A 278 20.70 11.66 11.34
CA GLU A 278 20.61 13.14 11.45
C GLU A 278 21.88 13.82 11.98
N LYS A 279 22.86 13.05 12.49
CA LYS A 279 24.10 13.58 13.07
C LYS A 279 25.25 13.75 12.07
N HIS A 280 25.01 13.46 10.79
CA HIS A 280 25.98 13.55 9.70
C HIS A 280 25.43 14.43 8.59
#